data_AF-A0A5K1BLK1-F1
#
_entry.id   AF-A0A5K1BLK1-F1
#
_cell.length_a   1.000
_cell.length_b   1.000
_cell.length_c   1.000
_cell.angle_alpha   90.00
_cell.angle_beta   90.00
_cell.angle_gamma   90.00
#
_symmetry.space_group_name_H-M   'P 1'
#
loop_
_entity.id
_entity.type
_entity.pdbx_description
1 polymer ?
#
loop_
_entity_poly.entity_id
_entity_poly.type
_entity_poly.pdbx_seq_one_letter_code
_entity_poly.pdbx_strand_id
1 'polypeptide(L)' 'EDDLLEHFSQFGEISHVHLVVDKETKHSKGFGYVLYKLPESAV' A
#
# COMPACT_ATOMS: atom_id res chain seq x y z
N GLU A 1 6.88 2.42 3.30
CA GLU A 1 5.77 1.50 3.59
C GLU A 1 4.91 2.07 4.71
N ASP A 2 5.53 2.54 5.80
CA ASP A 2 4.87 3.27 6.90
C ASP A 2 4.03 4.49 6.48
N ASP A 3 4.58 5.44 5.70
CA ASP A 3 3.81 6.62 5.27
C ASP A 3 2.47 6.27 4.59
N LEU A 4 2.46 5.18 3.82
CA LEU A 4 1.29 4.69 3.11
C LEU A 4 0.28 4.10 4.10
N LEU A 5 0.75 3.32 5.07
CA LEU A 5 -0.09 2.78 6.15
C LEU A 5 -0.72 3.90 6.98
N GLU A 6 0.06 4.89 7.40
CA GLU A 6 -0.44 6.01 8.19
C GLU A 6 -1.44 6.86 7.39
N HIS A 7 -1.12 7.17 6.13
CA HIS A 7 -2.01 7.96 5.26
C HIS A 7 -3.30 7.22 4.90
N PHE A 8 -3.26 5.90 4.75
CA PHE A 8 -4.45 5.12 4.38
C PHE A 8 -5.22 4.59 5.60
N SER A 9 -4.61 4.55 6.78
CA SER A 9 -5.28 4.13 8.02
C SER A 9 -6.43 5.07 8.43
N GLN A 10 -6.39 6.34 8.00
CA GLN A 10 -7.52 7.27 8.18
C GLN A 10 -8.71 6.97 7.24
N PHE A 11 -8.48 6.28 6.11
CA PHE A 11 -9.52 5.89 5.15
C PHE A 11 -10.12 4.52 5.50
N GLY A 12 -9.37 3.67 6.21
CA GLY A 12 -9.87 2.42 6.76
C GLY A 12 -8.78 1.44 7.14
N GLU A 13 -9.18 0.30 7.66
CA GLU A 13 -8.23 -0.71 8.12
C GLU A 13 -7.54 -1.40 6.94
N ILE A 14 -6.22 -1.27 6.87
CA ILE A 14 -5.40 -1.83 5.79
C ILE A 14 -5.08 -3.29 6.12
N SER A 15 -5.35 -4.19 5.18
CA SER A 15 -5.06 -5.62 5.29
C SER A 15 -3.63 -5.96 4.87
N HIS A 16 -3.16 -5.33 3.79
CA HIS A 16 -1.81 -5.57 3.28
C HIS A 16 -1.29 -4.39 2.47
N VAL A 17 -0.01 -4.06 2.62
CA VAL A 17 0.69 -3.14 1.72
C VAL A 17 1.77 -3.92 1.00
N HIS A 18 1.80 -3.81 -0.32
CA HIS A 18 2.79 -4.44 -1.17
C HIS A 18 3.45 -3.38 -2.04
N LEU A 19 4.64 -2.92 -1.65
CA LEU A 19 5.46 -2.08 -2.51
C LEU A 19 6.11 -2.93 -3.59
N VAL A 20 5.85 -2.61 -4.87
CA VAL A 20 6.52 -3.28 -5.98
C VAL A 20 7.88 -2.61 -6.18
N VAL A 21 8.86 -3.19 -5.52
CA VAL A 21 10.27 -2.81 -5.69
C VAL A 21 10.86 -3.73 -6.75
N ASP A 22 11.47 -3.15 -7.77
CA ASP A 22 12.10 -3.94 -8.83
C ASP A 22 13.35 -4.61 -8.25
N LYS A 23 13.30 -5.93 -8.12
CA LYS A 23 14.33 -6.71 -7.42
C LYS A 23 15.64 -6.80 -8.22
N GLU A 24 15.58 -6.56 -9.52
CA GLU A 24 16.71 -6.58 -10.45
C GLU A 24 17.47 -5.25 -10.43
N THR A 25 16.75 -4.13 -10.47
CA THR A 25 17.38 -2.79 -10.47
C THR A 25 17.53 -2.17 -9.09
N LYS A 26 16.97 -2.80 -8.03
CA LYS A 26 16.78 -2.20 -6.69
C LYS A 26 16.06 -0.85 -6.72
N HIS A 27 15.47 -0.50 -7.84
CA HIS A 27 14.79 0.76 -8.02
C HIS A 27 13.32 0.54 -7.72
N SER A 28 12.82 1.26 -6.72
CA SER A 28 11.40 1.34 -6.45
C SER A 28 10.70 1.79 -7.73
N LYS A 29 9.81 0.98 -8.32
CA LYS A 29 9.07 1.42 -9.51
C LYS A 29 8.18 2.64 -9.22
N GLY A 30 8.02 3.01 -7.95
CA GLY A 30 7.18 4.13 -7.52
C GLY A 30 5.72 3.75 -7.40
N PHE A 31 5.39 2.46 -7.51
CA PHE A 31 4.03 1.95 -7.41
C PHE A 31 3.98 0.85 -6.35
N GLY A 32 2.90 0.84 -5.56
CA GLY A 32 2.61 -0.17 -4.57
C GLY A 32 1.11 -0.41 -4.53
N TYR A 33 0.74 -1.63 -4.15
CA TYR A 33 -0.64 -2.03 -3.95
C TYR A 33 -0.98 -1.93 -2.48
N VAL A 34 -2.13 -1.35 -2.16
CA VAL A 34 -2.70 -1.34 -0.81
C VAL A 34 -3.99 -2.13 -0.85
N LEU A 35 -4.07 -3.16 -0.03
CA LEU A 35 -5.24 -4.00 0.14
C LEU A 35 -5.94 -3.57 1.42
N TYR A 36 -7.18 -3.09 1.32
CA TYR A 36 -8.01 -2.80 2.48
C TYR A 36 -8.70 -4.07 2.99
N LYS A 37 -9.02 -4.11 4.29
CA LYS A 37 -9.87 -5.17 4.85
C LYS A 37 -11.33 -5.01 4.47
N LEU A 38 -11.79 -3.76 4.36
CA LEU A 38 -13.17 -3.44 4.03
C LEU A 38 -13.26 -2.92 2.60
N PRO A 39 -14.22 -3.42 1.79
CA PRO A 39 -14.45 -2.89 0.45
C PRO A 39 -14.93 -1.44 0.47
N GLU A 40 -15.58 -1.01 1.56
CA GLU A 40 -16.02 0.37 1.79
C GLU A 40 -14.86 1.35 1.95
N SER A 41 -13.68 0.86 2.36
CA SER A 41 -12.46 1.66 2.47
C SER A 41 -11.68 1.75 1.17
N ALA A 42 -12.09 0.98 0.15
CA ALA A 42 -11.48 0.93 -1.18
C ALA A 42 -12.32 1.63 -2.26
N VAL A 43 -13.18 2.58 -1.85
CA VAL A 43 -14.11 3.32 -2.73
C VAL A 43 -13.70 4.79 -2.91
#